data_AF-A0A5S3VTT4-F1
#
_entry.id   AF-A0A5S3VTT4-F1
#
_cell.length_a   1.000
_cell.length_b   1.000
_cell.length_c   1.000
_cell.angle_alpha   90.00
_cell.angle_beta   90.00
_cell.angle_gamma   90.00
#
_symmetry.space_group_name_H-M   'P 1'
#
loop_
_entity.id
_entity.type
_entity.pdbx_description
1 polymer ?
#
loop_
_entity_poly.entity_id
_entity_poly.type
_entity_poly.pdbx_seq_one_letter_code
_entity_poly.pdbx_strand_id
1 'polypeptide(L)' 'ELNIIAHYNPNALYQCLFKATWQTLSKFAKRKRHGQLGMTSVLHTWGQNLGQHIHLHCLIPAGALDKAHW' A
#
# COMPACT_ATOMS: atom_id res chain seq x y z
N GLU A 1 1.18 12.76 -10.52
CA GLU A 1 2.44 12.39 -11.19
C GLU A 1 3.49 11.97 -10.15
N LEU A 2 3.82 10.68 -10.08
CA LEU A 2 4.87 10.16 -9.18
C LEU A 2 6.22 9.95 -9.91
N ASN A 3 6.15 9.78 -11.23
CA ASN A 3 7.29 9.49 -12.10
C ASN A 3 8.42 10.52 -11.98
N ILE A 4 8.09 11.82 -12.04
CA ILE A 4 9.07 12.90 -11.90
C ILE A 4 9.84 12.78 -10.57
N ILE A 5 9.12 12.60 -9.46
CA ILE A 5 9.71 12.50 -8.12
C ILE A 5 10.57 11.23 -8.00
N ALA A 6 10.17 10.14 -8.67
CA ALA A 6 10.89 8.88 -8.67
C ALA A 6 12.26 8.98 -9.36
N HIS A 7 12.44 9.91 -10.31
CA HIS A 7 13.73 10.16 -10.93
C HIS A 7 14.71 10.88 -10.00
N TYR A 8 14.22 11.67 -9.04
CA TYR A 8 15.07 12.39 -8.09
C TYR A 8 15.41 11.58 -6.85
N ASN A 9 14.40 10.95 -6.22
CA ASN A 9 14.61 10.16 -5.01
C ASN A 9 13.61 8.99 -4.93
N PRO A 10 13.87 7.90 -5.66
CA PRO A 10 12.94 6.76 -5.72
C PRO A 10 12.77 6.10 -4.36
N ASN A 11 13.85 5.98 -3.58
CA ASN A 11 13.81 5.31 -2.27
C ASN A 11 12.87 6.02 -1.29
N ALA A 12 13.01 7.35 -1.14
CA ALA A 12 12.12 8.11 -0.27
C ALA A 12 10.67 8.07 -0.77
N LEU A 13 10.47 8.19 -2.09
CA LEU A 13 9.15 8.11 -2.69
C LEU A 13 8.46 6.77 -2.41
N TYR A 14 9.15 5.65 -2.65
CA TYR A 14 8.57 4.32 -2.47
C TYR A 14 8.27 4.05 -0.99
N GLN A 15 9.18 4.41 -0.08
CA GLN A 15 8.92 4.30 1.36
C GLN A 15 7.67 5.10 1.77
N CYS A 16 7.54 6.34 1.29
CA CYS A 16 6.34 7.15 1.51
C CYS A 16 5.09 6.49 0.93
N LEU A 17 5.17 5.87 -0.26
CA LEU A 17 4.03 5.22 -0.91
C LEU A 17 3.52 4.00 -0.10
N PHE A 18 4.43 3.15 0.39
CA PHE A 18 4.07 2.03 1.28
C PHE A 18 3.46 2.54 2.58
N LYS A 19 4.08 3.55 3.21
CA LYS A 19 3.61 4.13 4.47
C LYS A 19 2.22 4.76 4.33
N ALA A 20 2.00 5.58 3.31
CA ALA A 20 0.73 6.26 3.06
C ALA A 20 -0.40 5.25 2.77
N THR A 21 -0.09 4.22 1.98
CA THR A 21 -1.05 3.13 1.68
C THR A 21 -1.45 2.38 2.94
N TRP A 22 -0.49 1.98 3.77
CA TRP A 22 -0.77 1.30 5.03
C TRP A 22 -1.54 2.17 6.02
N GLN A 23 -1.19 3.45 6.15
CA GLN A 23 -1.90 4.41 7.01
C GLN A 23 -3.37 4.52 6.60
N THR A 24 -3.63 4.62 5.29
CA THR A 24 -4.99 4.69 4.75
C THR A 24 -5.76 3.42 5.10
N LEU A 25 -5.25 2.26 4.73
CA LEU A 25 -5.93 0.98 4.94
C LEU A 25 -6.14 0.66 6.43
N SER A 26 -5.14 0.91 7.27
CA SER A 26 -5.25 0.74 8.73
C SER A 26 -6.34 1.62 9.33
N LYS A 27 -6.48 2.86 8.85
CA LYS A 27 -7.54 3.77 9.31
C LYS A 27 -8.92 3.24 8.92
N PHE A 28 -9.08 2.69 7.73
CA PHE A 28 -10.33 2.03 7.32
C PHE A 28 -10.62 0.77 8.13
N ALA A 29 -9.62 -0.06 8.39
CA ALA A 29 -9.75 -1.28 9.18
C ALA A 29 -10.23 -0.99 10.61
N LYS A 30 -9.60 -0.03 11.29
CA LYS A 30 -9.99 0.39 12.64
C LYS A 30 -11.44 0.89 12.70
N ARG A 31 -11.92 1.54 11.62
CA ARG A 31 -13.30 2.05 11.55
C ARG A 31 -14.34 0.95 11.25
N LYS A 32 -14.00 -0.03 10.41
CA LYS A 32 -14.98 -1.02 9.90
C LYS A 32 -14.91 -2.40 10.55
N ARG A 33 -13.76 -2.82 11.08
CA ARG A 33 -13.50 -4.22 11.45
C ARG A 33 -12.89 -4.40 12.85
N HIS A 34 -12.86 -3.36 13.67
CA HIS A 34 -12.45 -3.40 15.09
C HIS A 34 -11.25 -4.32 15.41
N GLY A 35 -10.24 -4.34 14.54
CA GLY A 35 -9.09 -5.25 14.65
C GLY A 35 -7.93 -4.83 13.75
N GLN A 36 -6.82 -5.56 13.83
CA GLN A 36 -5.63 -5.33 13.02
C GLN A 36 -5.78 -6.01 11.65
N LEU A 37 -5.69 -5.21 10.58
CA LEU A 37 -5.65 -5.72 9.21
C LEU A 37 -4.30 -6.40 8.92
N GLY A 38 -4.27 -7.29 7.94
CA GLY A 38 -3.04 -7.69 7.24
C GLY A 38 -2.98 -7.09 5.83
N MET A 39 -1.78 -6.97 5.26
CA MET A 39 -1.60 -6.60 3.85
C MET A 39 -0.30 -7.20 3.31
N THR A 40 -0.38 -7.75 2.09
CA THR A 40 0.79 -7.99 1.24
C THR A 40 0.75 -6.99 0.09
N SER A 41 1.81 -6.21 -0.10
CA SER A 41 1.86 -5.15 -1.11
C SER A 41 3.07 -5.30 -2.03
N VAL A 42 2.84 -5.14 -3.33
CA VAL A 42 3.87 -5.20 -4.38
C VAL A 42 3.95 -3.85 -5.09
N LEU A 43 5.16 -3.32 -5.22
CA LEU A 43 5.43 -2.12 -6.01
C LEU A 43 5.51 -2.48 -7.49
N HIS A 44 4.71 -1.81 -8.30
CA HIS A 44 4.76 -1.88 -9.76
C HIS A 44 5.25 -0.52 -10.27
N THR A 45 6.26 -0.52 -11.15
CA THR A 45 6.86 0.71 -11.69
C THR A 45 6.66 0.88 -13.20
N TRP A 46 6.02 -0.08 -13.88
CA TRP A 46 5.83 -0.10 -15.33
C TRP A 46 4.36 -0.36 -15.67
N GLY A 47 3.87 0.27 -16.73
CA GLY A 47 2.54 0.01 -17.29
C GLY A 47 2.59 -1.06 -18.39
N GLN A 48 1.42 -1.42 -18.91
CA GLN A 48 1.29 -2.39 -20.01
C GLN A 48 2.06 -1.99 -21.27
N ASN A 49 2.13 -0.68 -21.55
CA ASN A 49 2.86 -0.13 -22.70
C ASN A 49 4.35 0.12 -22.41
N LEU A 50 4.90 -0.45 -21.32
CA LEU A 50 6.28 -0.24 -20.86
C LEU A 50 6.65 1.23 -20.60
N GLY A 51 5.67 2.08 -20.34
CA GLY A 51 5.90 3.41 -19.76
C GLY A 51 6.03 3.32 -18.23
N GLN A 52 6.75 4.25 -17.61
CA GLN A 52 6.83 4.31 -16.15
C GLN A 52 5.43 4.59 -15.57
N HIS A 53 5.00 3.73 -14.65
CA HIS A 53 3.69 3.82 -13.99
C HIS A 53 3.83 3.25 -12.59
N ILE A 54 3.90 4.14 -11.59
CA ILE A 54 4.23 3.77 -10.21
C ILE A 54 2.95 3.63 -9.39
N HIS A 55 2.65 2.41 -8.94
CA HIS A 55 1.54 2.13 -8.03
C HIS A 55 1.82 0.88 -7.17
N LEU A 56 1.02 0.71 -6.11
CA LEU A 56 1.05 -0.51 -5.30
C LEU A 56 -0.16 -1.40 -5.62
N HIS A 57 0.10 -2.68 -5.84
CA HIS A 57 -0.93 -3.71 -5.73
C HIS A 57 -0.97 -4.21 -4.29
N CYS A 58 -2.14 -4.19 -3.66
CA CYS A 58 -2.30 -4.59 -2.27
C CYS A 58 -3.31 -5.73 -2.16
N LEU A 59 -2.87 -6.88 -1.65
CA LEU A 59 -3.73 -7.99 -1.29
C LEU A 59 -4.08 -7.87 0.19
N ILE A 60 -5.37 -7.80 0.47
CA ILE A 60 -5.92 -7.63 1.81
C ILE A 60 -6.69 -8.90 2.17
N PRO A 61 -6.28 -9.63 3.23
CA PRO A 61 -7.07 -10.75 3.73
C PRO A 61 -8.47 -10.27 4.13
N ALA A 62 -9.48 -11.09 3.89
CA ALA A 62 -10.87 -10.75 4.20
C ALA A 62 -11.21 -10.78 5.71
N GLY A 63 -10.23 -10.71 6.61
CA GLY A 63 -10.37 -10.74 8.07
C GLY A 63 -9.56 -9.65 8.78
N ALA A 64 -9.63 -9.61 10.12
CA ALA A 64 -8.85 -8.71 10.95
C ALA A 64 -8.58 -9.37 12.29
N LEU A 65 -7.30 -9.39 12.70
CA LEU A 65 -6.89 -10.00 13.95
C LEU A 65 -7.28 -9.13 15.14
N ASP A 66 -7.99 -9.73 16.10
CA ASP A 66 -8.24 -9.16 17.43
C ASP A 66 -7.71 -10.12 18.52
N LYS A 67 -7.71 -9.71 19.78
CA LYS A 67 -7.11 -10.41 20.93
C LYS A 67 -7.51 -11.88 21.09
N ALA A 68 -8.62 -12.30 20.51
CA ALA A 68 -9.14 -13.66 20.66
C ALA A 68 -9.48 -14.36 19.32
N HIS A 69 -9.60 -13.65 18.20
CA HIS A 69 -10.17 -14.19 16.96
C HIS A 69 -9.53 -13.57 15.71
N TRP A 70 -9.61 -14.31 14.60
CA TRP A 70 -9.26 -13.88 13.25
C TRP A 70 -10.45 -13.27 12.50
#